data_AF-A0A957QAH0-F1
#
_entry.id   AF-A0A957QAH0-F1
#
_cell.length_a   1.000
_cell.length_b   1.000
_cell.length_c   1.000
_cell.angle_alpha   90.00
_cell.angle_beta   90.00
_cell.angle_gamma   90.00
#
_symmetry.space_group_name_H-M   'P 1'
#
loop_
_entity.id
_entity.type
_entity.pdbx_description
1 polymer ?
#
loop_
_entity_poly.entity_id
_entity_poly.type
_entity_poly.pdbx_seq_one_letter_code
_entity_poly.pdbx_strand_id
1 'polypeptide(L)'
;MAQAELKVLSYLQTVEKEGQTADQSIFRAIGVEPIINCRGTFTIIGGSVELPAVQAAIKEAARHFVQYDELAEGVGRRLAELTGAEWGMIPSGCAAGIKHVTAACVTGG
;
A
#
# COMPACT_ATOMS: atom_id res chain seq x y z
N MET A 1 16.82 15.44 6.93
CA MET A 1 15.50 15.06 6.40
C MET A 1 14.97 16.07 5.38
N ALA A 2 14.92 17.38 5.70
CA ALA A 2 14.40 18.42 4.78
C ALA A 2 15.00 18.41 3.35
N GLN A 3 16.30 18.09 3.18
CA GLN A 3 16.93 18.10 1.86
C GLN A 3 16.59 16.87 0.99
N ALA A 4 16.22 15.73 1.59
CA ALA A 4 15.74 14.56 0.85
C ALA A 4 14.29 14.77 0.36
N GLU A 5 13.49 15.42 1.19
CA GLU A 5 12.12 15.83 0.86
C GLU A 5 12.10 16.76 -0.36
N LEU A 6 13.03 17.73 -0.42
CA LEU A 6 13.19 18.61 -1.57
C LEU A 6 13.53 17.85 -2.87
N LYS A 7 14.35 16.79 -2.79
CA LYS A 7 14.76 15.99 -3.95
C LYS A 7 13.61 15.14 -4.49
N VAL A 8 12.84 14.50 -3.61
CA VAL A 8 11.67 13.71 -4.01
C VAL A 8 10.62 14.60 -4.67
N LEU A 9 10.33 15.75 -4.06
CA LEU A 9 9.38 16.71 -4.63
C LEU A 9 9.87 17.23 -6.00
N SER A 10 11.16 17.52 -6.15
CA SER A 10 11.73 17.93 -7.44
C SER A 10 11.62 16.83 -8.51
N TYR A 11 11.86 15.56 -8.13
CA TYR A 11 11.69 14.42 -9.03
C TYR A 11 10.25 14.29 -9.52
N LEU A 12 9.27 14.40 -8.61
CA LEU A 12 7.85 14.31 -8.96
C LEU A 12 7.44 15.40 -9.95
N GLN A 13 7.92 16.63 -9.76
CA GLN A 13 7.66 17.76 -10.67
C GLN A 13 8.24 17.56 -12.08
N THR A 14 9.35 16.84 -12.22
CA THR A 14 9.97 16.53 -13.51
C THR A 14 9.20 15.45 -14.26
N VAL A 15 8.77 14.38 -13.57
CA VAL A 15 7.99 13.28 -14.16
C VAL A 15 6.63 13.75 -14.69
N GLU A 16 5.99 14.70 -14.00
CA GLU A 16 4.72 15.29 -14.44
C GLU A 16 4.84 16.07 -15.76
N LYS A 17 6.04 16.59 -16.09
CA LYS A 17 6.28 17.42 -17.27
C LYS A 17 6.79 16.65 -18.49
N GLU A 18 7.61 15.61 -18.29
CA GLU A 18 8.35 14.96 -19.39
C GLU A 18 7.83 13.56 -19.77
N GLY A 19 6.87 13.00 -19.02
CA GLY A 19 6.45 11.61 -19.19
C GLY A 19 7.52 10.64 -18.68
N GLN A 20 7.10 9.46 -18.22
CA GLN A 20 8.02 8.49 -17.59
C GLN A 20 9.08 8.00 -18.58
N THR A 21 10.33 8.43 -18.38
CA THR A 21 11.49 7.78 -18.99
C THR A 21 11.93 6.60 -18.14
N ALA A 22 12.38 5.51 -18.77
CA ALA A 22 12.77 4.26 -18.11
C ALA A 22 13.93 4.39 -17.10
N ASP A 23 14.59 5.54 -17.04
CA ASP A 23 15.81 5.79 -16.26
C ASP A 23 15.57 6.60 -14.97
N GLN A 24 14.35 7.10 -14.76
CA GLN A 24 14.02 7.93 -13.61
C GLN A 24 13.25 7.09 -12.59
N SER A 25 13.93 6.66 -11.52
CA SER A 25 13.31 6.04 -10.35
C SER A 25 13.32 7.02 -9.18
N ILE A 26 12.17 7.15 -8.50
CA ILE A 26 12.03 7.98 -7.30
C ILE A 26 13.02 7.57 -6.19
N PHE A 27 13.41 6.30 -6.16
CA PHE A 27 14.38 5.78 -5.19
C PHE A 27 15.79 6.33 -5.44
N ARG A 28 16.18 6.57 -6.70
CA ARG A 28 17.48 7.18 -7.02
C ARG A 28 17.58 8.63 -6.50
N ALA A 29 16.46 9.35 -6.42
CA ALA A 29 16.42 10.70 -5.83
C ALA A 29 16.82 10.73 -4.34
N ILE A 30 16.64 9.61 -3.63
CA ILE A 30 17.06 9.43 -2.23
C ILE A 30 18.34 8.59 -2.10
N GLY A 31 19.06 8.33 -3.20
CA GLY A 31 20.32 7.58 -3.21
C GLY A 31 20.15 6.06 -3.11
N VAL A 32 18.98 5.53 -3.44
CA VAL A 32 18.68 4.09 -3.42
C VAL A 32 18.56 3.56 -4.84
N GLU A 33 19.35 2.54 -5.18
CA GLU A 33 19.34 1.93 -6.51
C GLU A 33 18.26 0.83 -6.60
N PRO A 34 17.32 0.91 -7.56
CA PRO A 34 16.36 -0.16 -7.80
C PRO A 34 17.05 -1.43 -8.30
N ILE A 35 16.42 -2.58 -8.04
CA ILE A 35 16.94 -3.88 -8.44
C ILE A 35 15.97 -4.59 -9.40
N ILE A 36 16.51 -5.42 -10.29
CA ILE A 36 15.72 -6.38 -11.07
C ILE A 36 15.56 -7.64 -10.21
N ASN A 37 14.33 -7.90 -9.77
CA ASN A 37 14.03 -9.04 -8.91
C ASN A 37 13.70 -10.30 -9.74
N CYS A 38 14.63 -11.25 -9.77
CA CYS A 38 14.45 -12.58 -10.38
C CYS A 38 14.35 -13.72 -9.33
N ARG A 39 14.16 -13.39 -8.04
CA ARG A 39 14.05 -14.37 -6.94
C ARG A 39 12.61 -14.60 -6.45
N GLY A 40 11.66 -13.80 -6.89
CA GLY A 40 10.27 -13.85 -6.43
C GLY A 40 10.03 -12.99 -5.19
N THR A 41 9.09 -13.36 -4.34
CA THR A 41 8.64 -12.53 -3.21
C THR A 41 9.61 -12.59 -2.03
N PHE A 42 10.59 -11.69 -1.99
CA PHE A 42 11.66 -11.71 -0.99
C PHE A 42 11.58 -10.48 -0.06
N THR A 43 11.54 -10.72 1.25
CA THR A 43 11.17 -9.70 2.25
C THR A 43 12.10 -8.50 2.27
N ILE A 44 13.42 -8.72 2.19
CA ILE A 44 14.41 -7.63 2.26
C ILE A 44 14.33 -6.63 1.09
N ILE A 45 13.60 -6.98 0.02
CA ILE A 45 13.44 -6.15 -1.18
C ILE A 45 11.98 -5.76 -1.45
N GLY A 46 11.12 -5.84 -0.42
CA GLY A 46 9.75 -5.33 -0.47
C GLY A 46 8.68 -6.34 -0.87
N GLY A 47 9.03 -7.60 -1.15
CA GLY A 47 8.06 -8.64 -1.48
C GLY A 47 7.53 -8.54 -2.91
N SER A 48 6.28 -8.08 -3.06
CA SER A 48 5.56 -8.03 -4.34
C SER A 48 5.37 -6.59 -4.81
N VAL A 49 5.24 -6.41 -6.13
CA VAL A 49 4.80 -5.14 -6.73
C VAL A 49 3.30 -5.17 -6.98
N GLU A 50 2.63 -4.03 -6.79
CA GLU A 50 1.19 -3.92 -7.00
C GLU A 50 0.81 -4.04 -8.48
N LEU A 51 -0.29 -4.75 -8.75
CA LEU A 51 -0.84 -4.87 -10.10
C LEU A 51 -1.32 -3.51 -10.63
N PRO A 52 -1.29 -3.27 -11.96
CA PRO A 52 -1.75 -1.99 -12.53
C PRO A 52 -3.17 -1.60 -12.12
N ALA A 53 -4.08 -2.58 -11.97
CA ALA A 53 -5.44 -2.34 -11.51
C ALA A 53 -5.51 -1.81 -10.07
N VAL A 54 -4.63 -2.28 -9.18
CA VAL A 54 -4.55 -1.81 -7.79
C VAL A 54 -4.03 -0.38 -7.74
N GLN A 55 -2.99 -0.07 -8.53
CA GLN A 55 -2.45 1.29 -8.62
C GLN A 55 -3.50 2.29 -9.12
N ALA A 56 -4.31 1.90 -10.11
CA ALA A 56 -5.42 2.72 -10.60
C ALA A 56 -6.50 2.94 -9.52
N ALA A 57 -6.86 1.88 -8.77
CA ALA A 57 -7.83 1.98 -7.69
C ALA A 57 -7.35 2.89 -6.55
N ILE A 58 -6.08 2.80 -6.15
CA ILE A 58 -5.49 3.68 -5.11
C ILE A 58 -5.51 5.14 -5.58
N LYS A 59 -5.13 5.40 -6.84
CA LYS A 59 -5.15 6.75 -7.41
C LYS A 59 -6.56 7.35 -7.41
N GLU A 60 -7.58 6.54 -7.65
CA GLU A 60 -8.98 6.98 -7.61
C GLU A 60 -9.48 7.20 -6.19
N ALA A 61 -9.18 6.28 -5.27
CA ALA A 61 -9.55 6.39 -3.86
C ALA A 61 -8.98 7.66 -3.21
N ALA A 62 -7.75 8.05 -3.57
CA ALA A 62 -7.09 9.25 -3.05
C ALA A 62 -7.79 10.58 -3.35
N ARG A 63 -8.82 10.59 -4.21
CA ARG A 63 -9.60 11.79 -4.57
C ARG A 63 -10.82 12.03 -3.68
N HIS A 64 -11.12 11.10 -2.76
CA HIS A 64 -12.38 11.08 -2.02
C HIS A 64 -12.13 11.00 -0.52
N PHE A 65 -12.97 11.72 0.24
CA PHE A 65 -13.13 11.49 1.68
C PHE A 65 -14.28 10.51 1.89
N VAL A 66 -14.12 9.61 2.86
CA VAL A 66 -15.16 8.63 3.22
C VAL A 66 -15.27 8.54 4.74
N GLN A 67 -16.46 8.14 5.22
CA GLN A 67 -16.65 7.78 6.61
C GLN A 67 -16.02 6.39 6.82
N TYR A 68 -15.08 6.28 7.76
CA TYR A 68 -14.25 5.08 7.89
C TYR A 68 -15.00 3.84 8.39
N ASP A 69 -16.06 4.01 9.18
CA ASP A 69 -16.88 2.89 9.64
C ASP A 69 -17.68 2.29 8.47
N GLU A 70 -18.26 3.12 7.60
CA GLU A 70 -18.92 2.68 6.37
C GLU A 70 -17.96 1.97 5.41
N LEU A 71 -16.73 2.48 5.30
CA LEU A 71 -15.67 1.83 4.53
C LEU A 71 -15.34 0.45 5.12
N ALA A 72 -15.15 0.37 6.44
CA ALA A 72 -14.86 -0.89 7.12
C ALA A 72 -15.98 -1.92 6.90
N GLU A 73 -17.23 -1.49 6.95
CA GLU A 73 -18.37 -2.36 6.66
C GLU A 73 -18.41 -2.83 5.21
N GLY A 74 -18.12 -1.94 4.25
CA GLY A 74 -17.99 -2.31 2.84
C GLY A 74 -16.89 -3.34 2.59
N VAL A 75 -15.72 -3.13 3.20
CA VAL A 75 -14.58 -4.04 3.13
C VAL A 75 -14.92 -5.39 3.74
N GLY A 76 -15.57 -5.41 4.91
CA GLY A 76 -15.92 -6.65 5.60
C GLY A 76 -16.93 -7.50 4.83
N ARG A 77 -17.94 -6.89 4.21
CA ARG A 77 -18.85 -7.62 3.30
C ARG A 77 -18.10 -8.26 2.13
N ARG A 78 -17.18 -7.52 1.51
CA ARG A 78 -16.39 -8.07 0.40
C ARG A 78 -15.50 -9.23 0.84
N LEU A 79 -14.92 -9.15 2.03
CA LEU A 79 -14.12 -10.25 2.59
C LEU A 79 -14.99 -11.48 2.90
N ALA A 80 -16.19 -11.30 3.44
CA ALA A 80 -17.15 -12.37 3.66
C ALA A 80 -17.48 -13.11 2.35
N GLU A 81 -17.78 -12.36 1.27
CA GLU A 81 -18.03 -12.93 -0.06
C GLU A 81 -16.85 -13.77 -0.59
N LEU A 82 -15.61 -13.29 -0.37
CA LEU A 82 -14.40 -13.92 -0.89
C LEU A 82 -13.95 -15.14 -0.08
N THR A 83 -14.16 -15.11 1.24
CA THR A 83 -13.59 -16.08 2.16
C THR A 83 -14.63 -17.08 2.70
N GLY A 84 -15.91 -16.75 2.62
CA GLY A 84 -17.01 -17.52 3.24
C GLY A 84 -17.14 -17.31 4.75
N ALA A 85 -16.33 -16.43 5.35
CA ALA A 85 -16.49 -16.01 6.74
C ALA A 85 -17.72 -15.11 6.90
N GLU A 86 -18.19 -14.93 8.14
CA GLU A 86 -19.32 -14.03 8.44
C GLU A 86 -18.96 -12.55 8.19
N TRP A 87 -17.71 -12.18 8.46
CA TRP A 87 -17.17 -10.83 8.26
C TRP A 87 -15.63 -10.87 8.29
N GLY A 88 -14.96 -9.80 7.82
CA GLY A 88 -13.51 -9.68 7.90
C GLY A 88 -13.00 -8.24 7.99
N MET A 89 -11.75 -8.06 8.43
CA MET A 89 -11.07 -6.77 8.48
C MET A 89 -9.75 -6.78 7.71
N ILE A 90 -9.31 -5.60 7.27
CA ILE A 90 -7.96 -5.39 6.70
C ILE A 90 -7.09 -4.64 7.73
N PRO A 91 -6.18 -5.33 8.44
CA PRO A 91 -5.21 -4.68 9.30
C PRO A 91 -4.04 -4.12 8.48
N SER A 92 -3.18 -3.31 9.11
CA SER A 92 -1.94 -2.80 8.48
C SER A 92 -0.92 -3.88 8.10
N GLY A 93 -1.13 -5.12 8.54
CA GLY A 93 -0.32 -6.29 8.20
C GLY A 93 -0.68 -7.49 9.09
N CYS A 94 -0.13 -8.66 8.79
CA CYS A 94 -0.43 -9.90 9.50
C CYS A 94 -0.17 -9.80 11.02
N ALA A 95 0.97 -9.24 11.41
CA ALA A 95 1.31 -9.03 12.82
C ALA A 95 0.29 -8.13 13.54
N ALA A 96 -0.24 -7.10 12.86
CA ALA A 96 -1.30 -6.25 13.41
C ALA A 96 -2.62 -7.02 13.53
N GLY A 97 -2.99 -7.81 12.51
CA GLY A 97 -4.17 -8.67 12.54
C GLY A 97 -4.16 -9.63 13.73
N ILE A 98 -3.05 -10.36 13.91
CA ILE A 98 -2.90 -11.30 15.03
C ILE A 98 -3.05 -10.57 16.37
N LYS A 99 -2.46 -9.38 16.52
CA LYS A 99 -2.60 -8.57 17.75
C LYS A 99 -4.06 -8.20 18.00
N HIS A 100 -4.79 -7.71 17.00
CA HIS A 100 -6.20 -7.33 17.14
C HIS A 100 -7.09 -8.52 17.51
N VAL A 101 -6.94 -9.64 16.80
CA VAL A 101 -7.70 -10.86 17.08
C VAL A 101 -7.39 -11.39 18.47
N THR A 102 -6.11 -11.44 18.84
CA THR A 102 -5.70 -11.88 20.19
C THR A 102 -6.33 -11.00 21.27
N ALA A 103 -6.26 -9.68 21.11
CA ALA A 103 -6.87 -8.74 22.05
C ALA A 103 -8.38 -8.98 22.18
N ALA A 104 -9.09 -9.09 21.06
CA ALA A 104 -10.53 -9.38 21.06
C ALA A 104 -10.86 -10.69 21.80
N CYS A 105 -10.15 -11.79 21.50
CA CYS A 105 -10.39 -13.07 22.15
C CYS A 105 -10.16 -13.04 23.66
N VAL A 106 -9.18 -12.29 24.17
CA VAL A 106 -8.87 -12.27 25.61
C VAL A 106 -9.72 -11.27 26.40
N THR A 107 -10.25 -10.21 25.75
CA THR A 107 -11.10 -9.22 26.40
C THR A 107 -12.60 -9.51 26.27
N GLY A 108 -12.98 -10.61 25.59
CA GLY A 108 -14.38 -10.95 25.33
C GLY A 108 -15.04 -10.01 24.33
N GLY A 109 -14.27 -9.59 23.32
CA GLY A 109 -14.77 -8.76 22.21
C GLY A 109 -15.87 -9.43 21.39
#